data_AF-A0A397HWN6-F1
#
_entry.id   AF-A0A397HWN6-F1
#
_cell.length_a   1.000
_cell.length_b   1.000
_cell.length_c   1.000
_cell.angle_alpha   90.00
_cell.angle_beta   90.00
_cell.angle_gamma   90.00
#
_symmetry.space_group_name_H-M   'P 1'
#
loop_
_entity.id
_entity.type
_entity.pdbx_description
1 polymer ?
#
loop_
_entity_poly.entity_id
_entity_poly.type
_entity_poly.pdbx_seq_one_letter_code
_entity_poly.pdbx_strand_id
1 'polypeptide(L)'
;MIKFQQEENSPVQKGKNFEIKIEKLLTDVNIKCEITGGPSNKGIDIKKMKKSIKFIIECKNWRTKNIDCSIINQIEGVLNRQSNGTIGIIMVPSMNKYTPGAKETARMSIYNIIFVDMNNIVIKLNEIINKNSYFFGPSNKGIDIKKMKKSIKFIIECKNWRTKNIDCSIINQIEGVLNRQSNGTIGIIMVPSMNKYTPGAKETARTSIYNVILVDVNNIVIELNEIINKYQEYQEIQKAEENQLEKKQTEKKQAEEKQTEKKQVEENQVKENQAKEKKHDL
;
A
#
# COMPACT_ATOMS: atom_id res chain seq x y z
N MET A 1 -34.42 -28.38 39.25
CA MET A 1 -33.99 -28.50 37.83
C MET A 1 -33.86 -27.09 37.27
N ILE A 2 -32.65 -26.54 37.33
CA ILE A 2 -32.36 -25.14 36.96
C ILE A 2 -32.30 -25.06 35.43
N LYS A 3 -33.17 -24.22 34.85
CA LYS A 3 -33.20 -23.93 33.41
C LYS A 3 -31.85 -23.34 33.00
N PHE A 4 -31.13 -24.05 32.13
CA PHE A 4 -29.90 -23.56 31.51
C PHE A 4 -30.19 -22.34 30.64
N GLN A 5 -29.33 -21.34 30.78
CA GLN A 5 -29.41 -19.99 30.22
C GLN A 5 -29.51 -20.01 28.69
N GLN A 6 -30.61 -19.47 28.16
CA GLN A 6 -30.62 -18.85 26.83
C GLN A 6 -30.08 -17.43 26.97
N GLU A 7 -28.76 -17.27 26.91
CA GLU A 7 -28.18 -15.95 26.67
C GLU A 7 -27.24 -16.04 25.46
N GLU A 8 -27.79 -15.84 24.27
CA GLU A 8 -27.03 -15.26 23.16
C GLU A 8 -27.93 -14.32 22.37
N ASN A 9 -28.03 -13.11 22.93
CA ASN A 9 -28.68 -11.92 22.42
C ASN A 9 -28.20 -11.58 20.99
N SER A 10 -29.11 -10.99 20.20
CA SER A 10 -29.07 -10.57 18.77
C SER A 10 -27.76 -10.72 17.93
N PRO A 11 -27.86 -10.92 16.59
CA PRO A 11 -26.69 -10.97 15.69
C PRO A 11 -25.70 -9.81 15.85
N VAL A 12 -26.22 -8.62 16.21
CA VAL A 12 -25.42 -7.41 16.48
C VAL A 12 -24.55 -7.60 17.73
N GLN A 13 -25.11 -8.13 18.81
CA GLN A 13 -24.36 -8.39 20.05
C GLN A 13 -23.29 -9.46 19.85
N LYS A 14 -23.57 -10.49 19.05
CA LYS A 14 -22.59 -11.52 18.67
C LYS A 14 -21.41 -10.96 17.87
N GLY A 15 -21.67 -10.00 16.98
CA GLY A 15 -20.62 -9.28 16.24
C GLY A 15 -19.72 -8.50 17.19
N LYS A 16 -20.31 -7.66 18.04
CA LYS A 16 -19.56 -6.86 19.03
C LYS A 16 -18.74 -7.71 20.00
N ASN A 17 -19.30 -8.80 20.51
CA ASN A 17 -18.58 -9.72 21.41
C ASN A 17 -17.37 -10.37 20.70
N PHE A 18 -17.50 -10.66 19.40
CA PHE A 18 -16.40 -11.21 18.60
C PHE A 18 -15.28 -10.19 18.39
N GLU A 19 -15.61 -8.94 18.08
CA GLU A 19 -14.66 -7.82 17.96
C GLU A 19 -13.91 -7.58 19.26
N ILE A 20 -14.61 -7.53 20.41
CA ILE A 20 -13.99 -7.38 21.74
C ILE A 20 -13.02 -8.52 22.04
N LYS A 21 -13.38 -9.76 21.67
CA LYS A 21 -12.51 -10.93 21.88
C LYS A 21 -11.23 -10.84 21.05
N ILE A 22 -11.33 -10.38 19.81
CA ILE A 22 -10.18 -10.16 18.92
C ILE A 22 -9.31 -9.03 19.45
N GLU A 23 -9.91 -7.94 19.90
CA GLU A 23 -9.19 -6.81 20.47
C GLU A 23 -8.35 -7.24 21.69
N LYS A 24 -8.91 -8.04 22.60
CA LYS A 24 -8.17 -8.61 23.73
C LYS A 24 -6.97 -9.45 23.26
N LEU A 25 -7.18 -10.37 22.32
CA LEU A 25 -6.10 -11.21 21.76
C LEU A 25 -4.96 -10.38 21.15
N LEU A 26 -5.27 -9.26 20.51
CA LEU A 26 -4.28 -8.36 19.92
C LEU A 26 -3.52 -7.56 20.97
N THR A 27 -4.21 -7.12 22.02
CA THR A 27 -3.61 -6.42 23.16
C THR A 27 -2.64 -7.33 23.91
N ASP A 28 -3.00 -8.59 24.17
CA ASP A 28 -2.19 -9.56 24.89
C ASP A 28 -0.85 -9.85 24.20
N VAL A 29 -0.77 -9.65 22.88
CA VAL A 29 0.47 -9.80 22.09
C VAL A 29 1.20 -8.49 21.84
N ASN A 30 0.92 -7.47 22.64
CA ASN A 30 1.59 -6.17 22.63
C ASN A 30 1.50 -5.46 21.26
N ILE A 31 0.33 -5.51 20.61
CA ILE A 31 -0.02 -4.67 19.46
C ILE A 31 -0.72 -3.42 20.00
N LYS A 32 -0.02 -2.27 20.01
CA LYS A 32 -0.58 -1.02 20.52
C LYS A 32 -1.77 -0.56 19.67
N CYS A 33 -2.76 -0.05 20.37
CA CYS A 33 -4.04 0.33 19.81
C CYS A 33 -4.07 1.85 19.66
N GLU A 34 -4.24 2.35 18.45
CA GLU A 34 -4.69 3.73 18.24
C GLU A 34 -5.96 3.74 17.38
N ILE A 35 -7.03 4.17 18.04
CA ILE A 35 -8.38 4.52 17.59
C ILE A 35 -9.33 3.33 17.28
N THR A 36 -10.22 3.11 18.24
CA THR A 36 -11.51 2.39 18.13
C THR A 36 -12.50 3.20 17.29
N GLY A 37 -13.05 2.59 16.26
CA GLY A 37 -14.00 3.24 15.36
C GLY A 37 -15.34 3.52 16.04
N GLY A 38 -15.83 4.75 15.90
CA GLY A 38 -17.19 5.13 16.30
C GLY A 38 -18.29 4.45 15.45
N PRO A 39 -19.56 4.59 15.87
CA PRO A 39 -20.70 3.86 15.34
C PRO A 39 -21.13 4.37 13.94
N SER A 40 -20.32 4.18 12.89
CA SER A 40 -20.73 4.45 11.49
C SER A 40 -19.76 3.93 10.41
N ASN A 41 -18.92 2.94 10.69
CA ASN A 41 -17.81 2.62 9.78
C ASN A 41 -18.17 1.50 8.81
N LYS A 42 -18.38 1.91 7.55
CA LYS A 42 -18.66 1.12 6.32
C LYS A 42 -17.65 -0.03 6.07
N GLY A 43 -17.61 -1.01 6.96
CA GLY A 43 -16.71 -2.17 6.90
C GLY A 43 -15.30 -1.93 7.45
N ILE A 44 -15.20 -1.30 8.63
CA ILE A 44 -13.96 -1.35 9.44
C ILE A 44 -14.31 -1.53 10.91
N ASP A 45 -13.99 -2.69 11.45
CA ASP A 45 -14.31 -3.01 12.84
C ASP A 45 -13.17 -2.61 13.80
N ILE A 46 -11.90 -2.83 13.43
CA ILE A 46 -10.75 -2.55 14.30
C ILE A 46 -9.58 -1.91 13.53
N LYS A 47 -8.92 -0.90 14.11
CA LYS A 47 -7.65 -0.32 13.62
C LYS A 47 -6.57 -0.46 14.68
N LYS A 48 -5.36 -0.89 14.28
CA LYS A 48 -4.22 -1.09 15.20
C LYS A 48 -2.90 -0.69 14.56
N MET A 49 -1.86 -0.45 15.35
CA MET A 49 -0.51 -0.14 14.86
C MET A 49 0.57 -0.88 15.65
N LYS A 50 1.57 -1.46 14.96
CA LYS A 50 2.76 -2.03 15.61
C LYS A 50 4.00 -1.83 14.74
N LYS A 51 5.09 -1.36 15.36
CA LYS A 51 6.37 -1.05 14.67
C LYS A 51 6.16 -0.22 13.39
N SER A 52 5.32 0.82 13.47
CA SER A 52 4.95 1.72 12.35
C SER A 52 4.13 1.07 11.22
N ILE A 53 3.70 -0.19 11.38
CA ILE A 53 2.77 -0.86 10.45
C ILE A 53 1.35 -0.64 10.94
N LYS A 54 0.50 -0.09 10.07
CA LYS A 54 -0.92 0.11 10.32
C LYS A 54 -1.71 -1.12 9.87
N PHE A 55 -2.57 -1.63 10.74
CA PHE A 55 -3.48 -2.73 10.47
C PHE A 55 -4.92 -2.23 10.48
N ILE A 56 -5.68 -2.62 9.46
CA ILE A 56 -7.13 -2.45 9.39
C ILE A 56 -7.73 -3.84 9.39
N ILE A 57 -8.60 -4.10 10.36
CA ILE A 57 -9.15 -5.43 10.60
C ILE A 57 -10.66 -5.36 10.47
N GLU A 58 -11.17 -6.18 9.56
CA GLU A 58 -12.59 -6.41 9.35
C GLU A 58 -12.97 -7.76 9.95
N CYS A 59 -13.91 -7.76 10.89
CA CYS A 59 -14.35 -8.93 11.65
C CYS A 59 -15.70 -9.43 11.12
N LYS A 60 -15.76 -10.68 10.67
CA LYS A 60 -17.01 -11.28 10.18
C LYS A 60 -17.31 -12.58 10.89
N ASN A 61 -18.31 -12.55 11.76
CA ASN A 61 -18.82 -13.70 12.51
C ASN A 61 -20.17 -14.18 11.96
N TRP A 62 -20.22 -14.51 10.67
CA TRP A 62 -21.46 -14.98 10.02
C TRP A 62 -21.64 -16.49 10.16
N ARG A 63 -22.83 -16.91 10.60
CA ARG A 63 -23.15 -18.33 10.82
C ARG A 63 -23.25 -19.11 9.51
N THR A 64 -23.98 -18.60 8.52
CA THR A 64 -24.30 -19.31 7.28
C THR A 64 -23.57 -18.76 6.05
N LYS A 65 -23.22 -17.47 6.06
CA LYS A 65 -22.56 -16.82 4.93
C LYS A 65 -21.04 -17.00 4.99
N ASN A 66 -20.46 -17.33 3.85
CA ASN A 66 -19.01 -17.35 3.63
C ASN A 66 -18.51 -15.99 3.15
N ILE A 67 -17.22 -15.74 3.33
CA ILE A 67 -16.55 -14.54 2.83
C ILE A 67 -16.33 -14.71 1.33
N ASP A 68 -16.99 -13.85 0.56
CA ASP A 68 -16.90 -13.75 -0.89
C ASP A 68 -16.04 -12.54 -1.30
N CYS A 69 -15.89 -12.32 -2.61
CA CYS A 69 -15.13 -11.20 -3.16
C CYS A 69 -15.67 -9.83 -2.75
N SER A 70 -16.95 -9.70 -2.38
CA SER A 70 -17.53 -8.41 -2.00
C SER A 70 -16.88 -7.83 -0.75
N ILE A 71 -16.54 -8.68 0.23
CA ILE A 71 -15.83 -8.26 1.45
C ILE A 71 -14.39 -7.82 1.12
N ILE A 72 -13.76 -8.45 0.13
CA ILE A 72 -12.43 -8.06 -0.33
C ILE A 72 -12.50 -6.67 -0.94
N ASN A 73 -13.44 -6.44 -1.86
CA ASN A 73 -13.59 -5.15 -2.51
C ASN A 73 -13.93 -4.03 -1.50
N GLN A 74 -14.67 -4.35 -0.44
CA GLN A 74 -14.95 -3.41 0.66
C GLN A 74 -13.68 -3.01 1.40
N ILE A 75 -12.86 -3.99 1.82
CA ILE A 75 -11.61 -3.68 2.52
C ILE A 75 -10.61 -2.97 1.59
N GLU A 76 -10.59 -3.29 0.29
CA GLU A 76 -9.79 -2.55 -0.71
C GLU A 76 -10.21 -1.08 -0.79
N GLY A 77 -11.51 -0.80 -0.86
CA GLY A 77 -12.03 0.57 -0.87
C GLY A 77 -11.70 1.34 0.41
N VAL A 78 -11.55 0.64 1.53
CA VAL A 78 -11.00 1.21 2.76
C VAL A 78 -9.50 1.52 2.62
N LEU A 79 -8.71 0.53 2.16
CA LEU A 79 -7.25 0.63 2.08
C LEU A 79 -6.80 1.69 1.07
N ASN A 80 -7.57 1.93 0.00
CA ASN A 80 -7.33 3.00 -0.98
C ASN A 80 -7.31 4.41 -0.37
N ARG A 81 -7.92 4.58 0.80
CA ARG A 81 -7.97 5.87 1.52
C ARG A 81 -6.95 5.95 2.65
N GLN A 82 -6.00 5.02 2.70
CA GLN A 82 -4.98 4.96 3.75
C GLN A 82 -3.59 5.25 3.19
N SER A 83 -2.67 5.59 4.08
CA SER A 83 -1.26 5.75 3.75
C SER A 83 -0.62 4.43 3.31
N ASN A 84 0.38 4.52 2.43
CA ASN A 84 1.17 3.40 1.94
C ASN A 84 1.72 2.56 3.11
N GLY A 85 1.67 1.23 2.96
CA GLY A 85 2.12 0.27 3.98
C GLY A 85 1.05 -0.24 4.95
N THR A 86 -0.22 0.20 4.81
CA THR A 86 -1.34 -0.34 5.59
C THR A 86 -1.71 -1.76 5.14
N ILE A 87 -1.93 -2.65 6.10
CA ILE A 87 -2.31 -4.05 5.86
C ILE A 87 -3.79 -4.25 6.22
N GLY A 88 -4.55 -4.82 5.30
CA GLY A 88 -5.90 -5.27 5.53
C GLY A 88 -5.91 -6.69 6.11
N ILE A 89 -6.71 -6.92 7.13
CA ILE A 89 -6.92 -8.24 7.73
C ILE A 89 -8.42 -8.49 7.71
N ILE A 90 -8.81 -9.64 7.22
CA ILE A 90 -10.18 -10.12 7.39
C ILE A 90 -10.12 -11.24 8.40
N MET A 91 -10.89 -11.10 9.48
CA MET A 91 -10.89 -12.00 10.61
C MET A 91 -12.22 -12.75 10.71
N VAL A 92 -12.15 -14.06 10.77
CA VAL A 92 -13.31 -14.94 10.84
C VAL A 92 -13.14 -16.01 11.93
N PRO A 93 -14.22 -16.71 12.34
CA PRO A 93 -14.10 -17.81 13.28
C PRO A 93 -13.21 -18.97 12.79
N SER A 94 -13.19 -19.24 11.48
CA SER A 94 -12.45 -20.37 10.88
C SER A 94 -12.05 -20.10 9.44
N MET A 95 -10.84 -20.53 9.04
CA MET A 95 -10.33 -20.43 7.67
C MET A 95 -11.22 -21.07 6.59
N ASN A 96 -12.12 -21.99 6.95
CA ASN A 96 -13.06 -22.61 6.00
C ASN A 96 -14.18 -21.66 5.55
N LYS A 97 -14.30 -20.48 6.17
CA LYS A 97 -15.28 -19.45 5.79
C LYS A 97 -14.90 -18.68 4.52
N TYR A 98 -13.67 -18.76 4.04
CA TYR A 98 -13.26 -18.03 2.83
C TYR A 98 -13.53 -18.84 1.57
N THR A 99 -14.33 -18.26 0.66
CA THR A 99 -14.52 -18.84 -0.68
C THR A 99 -13.21 -18.79 -1.49
N PRO A 100 -13.02 -19.72 -2.45
CA PRO A 100 -11.89 -19.65 -3.38
C PRO A 100 -11.84 -18.32 -4.14
N GLY A 101 -13.00 -17.78 -4.53
CA GLY A 101 -13.10 -16.48 -5.19
C GLY A 101 -12.57 -15.33 -4.33
N ALA A 102 -12.93 -15.28 -3.04
CA ALA A 102 -12.37 -14.29 -2.12
C ALA A 102 -10.85 -14.40 -2.00
N LYS A 103 -10.32 -15.63 -1.91
CA LYS A 103 -8.88 -15.88 -1.84
C LYS A 103 -8.15 -15.35 -3.06
N GLU A 104 -8.71 -15.60 -4.24
CA GLU A 104 -8.17 -15.15 -5.50
C GLU A 104 -8.23 -13.64 -5.66
N THR A 105 -9.35 -13.00 -5.30
CA THR A 105 -9.49 -11.53 -5.33
C THR A 105 -8.44 -10.87 -4.44
N ALA A 106 -8.26 -11.31 -3.20
CA ALA A 106 -7.25 -10.74 -2.31
C ALA A 106 -5.82 -10.97 -2.81
N ARG A 107 -5.55 -12.11 -3.46
CA ARG A 107 -4.26 -12.38 -4.09
C ARG A 107 -3.99 -11.44 -5.26
N MET A 108 -5.01 -11.10 -6.04
CA MET A 108 -4.94 -10.14 -7.14
C MET A 108 -4.89 -8.68 -6.66
N SER A 109 -5.25 -8.42 -5.41
CA SER A 109 -5.25 -7.08 -4.81
C SER A 109 -3.90 -6.39 -4.91
N ILE A 110 -3.96 -5.07 -5.12
CA ILE A 110 -2.81 -4.18 -4.98
C ILE A 110 -2.50 -3.90 -3.51
N TYR A 111 -3.41 -4.24 -2.60
CA TYR A 111 -3.21 -4.10 -1.17
C TYR A 111 -2.77 -5.42 -0.55
N ASN A 112 -2.09 -5.33 0.60
CA ASN A 112 -1.75 -6.50 1.38
C ASN A 112 -2.96 -6.89 2.23
N ILE A 113 -3.76 -7.83 1.73
CA ILE A 113 -4.93 -8.37 2.43
C ILE A 113 -4.63 -9.77 2.93
N ILE A 114 -4.89 -10.01 4.22
CA ILE A 114 -4.52 -11.24 4.91
C ILE A 114 -5.76 -11.87 5.51
N PHE A 115 -5.93 -13.17 5.24
CA PHE A 115 -6.99 -13.98 5.83
C PHE A 115 -6.51 -14.65 7.09
N VAL A 116 -7.29 -14.50 8.15
CA VAL A 116 -6.92 -15.01 9.46
C VAL A 116 -8.14 -15.51 10.20
N ASP A 117 -7.94 -16.55 11.01
CA ASP A 117 -8.94 -17.02 11.94
C ASP A 117 -8.48 -16.85 13.39
N MET A 118 -9.39 -17.11 14.33
CA MET A 118 -9.17 -16.96 15.77
C MET A 118 -7.95 -17.71 16.29
N ASN A 119 -7.61 -18.84 15.68
CA ASN A 119 -6.52 -19.69 16.14
C ASN A 119 -5.16 -19.19 15.63
N ASN A 120 -5.12 -18.57 14.45
CA ASN A 120 -3.87 -18.25 13.78
C ASN A 120 -3.50 -16.76 13.84
N ILE A 121 -4.33 -15.90 14.44
CA ILE A 121 -4.10 -14.45 14.44
C ILE A 121 -2.78 -14.02 15.04
N VAL A 122 -2.45 -14.56 16.21
CA VAL A 122 -1.20 -14.24 16.91
C VAL A 122 0.00 -14.69 16.09
N ILE A 123 -0.03 -15.93 15.59
CA ILE A 123 1.07 -16.53 14.83
C ILE A 123 1.28 -15.74 13.54
N LYS A 124 0.24 -15.56 12.73
CA LYS A 124 0.34 -14.83 11.45
C LYS A 124 0.80 -13.40 11.66
N LEU A 125 0.24 -12.67 12.63
CA LEU A 125 0.66 -11.30 12.90
C LEU A 125 2.12 -11.24 13.32
N ASN A 126 2.58 -12.13 14.21
CA ASN A 126 3.98 -12.18 14.59
C ASN A 126 4.88 -12.53 13.39
N GLU A 127 4.46 -13.44 12.51
CA GLU A 127 5.18 -13.69 11.27
C GLU A 127 5.26 -12.43 10.40
N ILE A 128 4.17 -11.69 10.24
CA ILE A 128 4.11 -10.46 9.44
C ILE A 128 4.99 -9.35 10.02
N ILE A 129 4.94 -9.18 11.34
CA ILE A 129 5.68 -8.14 12.05
C ILE A 129 7.18 -8.46 12.09
N ASN A 130 7.55 -9.74 12.08
CA ASN A 130 8.94 -10.17 12.18
C ASN A 130 9.57 -10.56 10.82
N LYS A 131 8.79 -10.97 9.81
CA LYS A 131 9.25 -11.22 8.44
C LYS A 131 8.97 -9.99 7.57
N ASN A 132 10.03 -9.37 7.07
CA ASN A 132 9.96 -8.33 6.03
C ASN A 132 9.47 -8.84 4.64
N SER A 133 8.83 -10.01 4.53
CA SER A 133 8.53 -10.68 3.24
C SER A 133 7.28 -11.57 3.34
N TYR A 134 6.38 -11.53 2.34
CA TYR A 134 5.19 -12.37 2.25
C TYR A 134 5.32 -13.36 1.08
N PHE A 135 5.14 -14.66 1.37
CA PHE A 135 5.05 -15.71 0.36
C PHE A 135 3.59 -15.99 0.03
N PHE A 136 3.23 -15.98 -1.25
CA PHE A 136 1.93 -16.47 -1.71
C PHE A 136 2.12 -17.90 -2.20
N GLY A 137 1.39 -18.84 -1.59
CA GLY A 137 1.43 -20.26 -1.97
C GLY A 137 0.99 -20.51 -3.42
N PRO A 138 1.20 -21.74 -3.93
CA PRO A 138 1.14 -22.06 -5.35
C PRO A 138 -0.28 -21.85 -5.90
N SER A 139 -0.47 -20.87 -6.78
CA SER A 139 -1.74 -20.63 -7.47
C SER A 139 -1.59 -19.76 -8.73
N ASN A 140 -1.28 -20.43 -9.83
CA ASN A 140 -1.79 -20.30 -11.21
C ASN A 140 -1.92 -18.93 -11.91
N LYS A 141 -1.42 -17.80 -11.38
CA LYS A 141 -1.26 -16.54 -12.16
C LYS A 141 0.09 -15.84 -11.95
N GLY A 142 1.15 -16.62 -11.80
CA GLY A 142 2.53 -16.14 -11.98
C GLY A 142 3.22 -15.52 -10.77
N ILE A 143 2.53 -14.84 -9.86
CA ILE A 143 3.20 -14.14 -8.74
C ILE A 143 3.34 -15.05 -7.52
N ASP A 144 4.58 -15.23 -7.08
CA ASP A 144 4.98 -16.09 -5.97
C ASP A 144 5.27 -15.31 -4.68
N ILE A 145 5.82 -14.09 -4.79
CA ILE A 145 6.21 -13.27 -3.63
C ILE A 145 5.77 -11.83 -3.84
N LYS A 146 5.22 -11.21 -2.79
CA LYS A 146 5.07 -9.75 -2.71
C LYS A 146 5.86 -9.24 -1.51
N LYS A 147 6.66 -8.21 -1.72
CA LYS A 147 7.53 -7.66 -0.68
C LYS A 147 7.52 -6.14 -0.72
N MET A 148 7.79 -5.54 0.43
CA MET A 148 8.00 -4.10 0.54
C MET A 148 9.33 -3.87 1.25
N LYS A 149 10.17 -3.00 0.69
CA LYS A 149 11.44 -2.61 1.31
C LYS A 149 11.68 -1.14 1.03
N LYS A 150 11.92 -0.34 2.09
CA LYS A 150 12.18 1.10 1.98
C LYS A 150 11.11 1.83 1.12
N SER A 151 9.83 1.51 1.35
CA SER A 151 8.67 2.02 0.59
C SER A 151 8.55 1.59 -0.87
N ILE A 152 9.50 0.82 -1.40
CA ILE A 152 9.41 0.21 -2.73
C ILE A 152 8.65 -1.11 -2.64
N LYS A 153 7.68 -1.29 -3.54
CA LYS A 153 6.92 -2.52 -3.64
C LYS A 153 7.55 -3.43 -4.69
N PHE A 154 7.73 -4.69 -4.34
CA PHE A 154 8.26 -5.74 -5.19
C PHE A 154 7.21 -6.81 -5.42
N ILE A 155 7.08 -7.23 -6.66
CA ILE A 155 6.29 -8.37 -7.08
C ILE A 155 7.25 -9.33 -7.75
N ILE A 156 7.35 -10.55 -7.24
CA ILE A 156 8.32 -11.55 -7.70
C ILE A 156 7.58 -12.77 -8.22
N GLU A 157 7.96 -13.16 -9.43
CA GLU A 157 7.55 -14.37 -10.12
C GLU A 157 8.77 -15.28 -10.26
N CYS A 158 8.73 -16.43 -9.60
CA CYS A 158 9.77 -17.44 -9.59
C CYS A 158 9.44 -18.53 -10.62
N LYS A 159 10.31 -18.72 -11.61
CA LYS A 159 10.16 -19.75 -12.63
C LYS A 159 11.31 -20.73 -12.61
N ASN A 160 10.98 -22.01 -12.40
CA ASN A 160 11.94 -23.10 -12.44
C ASN A 160 11.44 -24.24 -13.35
N TRP A 161 11.24 -23.93 -14.63
CA TRP A 161 10.88 -24.95 -15.62
C TRP A 161 12.12 -25.68 -16.11
N ARG A 162 12.06 -27.02 -16.10
CA ARG A 162 13.15 -27.87 -16.60
C ARG A 162 13.37 -27.68 -18.10
N THR A 163 12.29 -27.70 -18.87
CA THR A 163 12.32 -27.78 -20.35
C THR A 163 11.98 -26.48 -21.06
N LYS A 164 11.42 -25.50 -20.34
CA LYS A 164 10.95 -24.25 -20.94
C LYS A 164 11.82 -23.07 -20.50
N ASN A 165 12.26 -22.28 -21.48
CA ASN A 165 12.88 -20.98 -21.25
C ASN A 165 11.82 -19.90 -21.07
N ILE A 166 12.18 -18.83 -20.38
CA ILE A 166 11.33 -17.66 -20.17
C ILE A 166 11.34 -16.84 -21.45
N ASP A 167 10.16 -16.74 -22.06
CA ASP A 167 9.88 -15.97 -23.26
C ASP A 167 9.15 -14.65 -22.92
N CYS A 168 8.93 -13.81 -23.93
CA CYS A 168 8.28 -12.51 -23.77
C CYS A 168 6.86 -12.60 -23.17
N SER A 169 6.17 -13.74 -23.28
CA SER A 169 4.81 -13.88 -22.72
C SER A 169 4.80 -13.76 -21.20
N ILE A 170 5.86 -14.21 -20.53
CA ILE A 170 5.99 -14.11 -19.07
C ILE A 170 6.27 -12.66 -18.65
N ILE A 171 7.02 -11.93 -19.47
CA ILE A 171 7.26 -10.50 -19.25
C ILE A 171 5.93 -9.74 -19.37
N ASN A 172 5.17 -9.99 -20.44
CA ASN A 172 3.88 -9.34 -20.65
C ASN A 172 2.88 -9.67 -19.54
N GLN A 173 2.96 -10.87 -18.95
CA GLN A 173 2.13 -11.24 -17.80
C GLN A 173 2.46 -10.40 -16.56
N ILE A 174 3.74 -10.25 -16.21
CA ILE A 174 4.13 -9.43 -15.06
C ILE A 174 3.83 -7.96 -15.33
N GLU A 175 4.06 -7.45 -16.54
CA GLU A 175 3.66 -6.09 -16.96
C GLU A 175 2.16 -5.86 -16.82
N GLY A 176 1.35 -6.83 -17.25
CA GLY A 176 -0.10 -6.79 -17.06
C GLY A 176 -0.47 -6.65 -15.58
N VAL A 177 0.30 -7.26 -14.67
CA VAL A 177 0.12 -7.04 -13.23
C VAL A 177 0.59 -5.66 -12.80
N LEU A 178 1.76 -5.21 -13.26
CA LEU A 178 2.32 -3.90 -12.93
C LEU A 178 1.42 -2.74 -13.39
N ASN A 179 0.76 -2.85 -14.54
CA ASN A 179 -0.22 -1.88 -15.03
C ASN A 179 -1.38 -1.64 -14.06
N ARG A 180 -1.70 -2.64 -13.23
CA ARG A 180 -2.74 -2.52 -12.20
C ARG A 180 -2.22 -1.99 -10.87
N GLN A 181 -0.91 -1.75 -10.72
CA GLN A 181 -0.29 -1.26 -9.49
C GLN A 181 -0.11 0.25 -9.50
N SER A 182 0.02 0.84 -8.30
CA SER A 182 0.46 2.22 -8.15
C SER A 182 1.89 2.40 -8.63
N ASN A 183 2.21 3.62 -9.10
CA ASN A 183 3.55 4.02 -9.55
C ASN A 183 4.62 3.62 -8.52
N GLY A 184 5.75 3.09 -9.01
CA GLY A 184 6.90 2.68 -8.20
C GLY A 184 6.93 1.22 -7.74
N THR A 185 6.05 0.37 -8.29
CA THR A 185 6.16 -1.08 -8.11
C THR A 185 7.17 -1.68 -9.09
N ILE A 186 8.02 -2.57 -8.59
CA ILE A 186 9.04 -3.27 -9.37
C ILE A 186 8.62 -4.73 -9.54
N GLY A 187 8.60 -5.21 -10.78
CA GLY A 187 8.42 -6.61 -11.13
C GLY A 187 9.75 -7.32 -11.23
N ILE A 188 9.88 -8.49 -10.62
CA ILE A 188 11.07 -9.33 -10.69
C ILE A 188 10.65 -10.69 -11.20
N ILE A 189 11.34 -11.16 -12.24
CA ILE A 189 11.28 -12.55 -12.63
C ILE A 189 12.58 -13.20 -12.18
N MET A 190 12.46 -14.32 -11.50
CA MET A 190 13.57 -15.02 -10.86
C MET A 190 13.65 -16.44 -11.40
N VAL A 191 14.83 -16.80 -11.91
CA VAL A 191 15.11 -18.12 -12.48
C VAL A 191 16.39 -18.72 -11.89
N PRO A 192 16.65 -20.02 -12.05
CA PRO A 192 17.91 -20.61 -11.59
C PRO A 192 19.18 -20.04 -12.26
N SER A 193 19.09 -19.57 -13.51
CA SER A 193 20.22 -19.05 -14.28
C SER A 193 19.77 -18.08 -15.36
N MET A 194 20.53 -17.01 -15.60
CA MET A 194 20.27 -16.03 -16.67
C MET A 194 20.15 -16.63 -18.08
N ASN A 195 20.67 -17.85 -18.31
CA ASN A 195 20.54 -18.57 -19.58
C ASN A 195 19.12 -19.09 -19.84
N LYS A 196 18.25 -19.08 -18.82
CA LYS A 196 16.83 -19.44 -18.96
C LYS A 196 16.01 -18.36 -19.67
N TYR A 197 16.49 -17.13 -19.79
CA TYR A 197 15.79 -16.06 -20.52
C TYR A 197 16.13 -16.10 -22.01
N THR A 198 15.10 -16.12 -22.87
CA THR A 198 15.33 -15.94 -24.31
C THR A 198 15.79 -14.51 -24.61
N PRO A 199 16.50 -14.27 -25.73
CA PRO A 199 16.85 -12.92 -26.16
C PRO A 199 15.63 -11.99 -26.26
N GLY A 200 14.50 -12.52 -26.76
CA GLY A 200 13.23 -11.79 -26.81
C GLY A 200 12.74 -11.36 -25.43
N ALA A 201 12.81 -12.25 -24.42
CA ALA A 201 12.42 -11.88 -23.05
C ALA A 201 13.31 -10.77 -22.47
N LYS A 202 14.63 -10.84 -22.70
CA LYS A 202 15.57 -9.80 -22.26
C LYS A 202 15.26 -8.45 -22.91
N GLU A 203 14.99 -8.46 -24.21
CA GLU A 203 14.68 -7.24 -24.96
C GLU A 203 13.33 -6.65 -24.54
N THR A 204 12.29 -7.48 -24.34
CA THR A 204 11.00 -7.03 -23.83
C THR A 204 11.14 -6.39 -22.45
N ALA A 205 11.86 -7.03 -21.53
CA ALA A 205 12.08 -6.44 -20.20
C ALA A 205 12.87 -5.12 -20.28
N ARG A 206 13.87 -5.03 -21.15
CA ARG A 206 14.70 -3.83 -21.34
C ARG A 206 13.93 -2.64 -21.92
N THR A 207 12.98 -2.92 -22.81
CA THR A 207 12.16 -1.90 -23.50
C THR A 207 10.81 -1.66 -22.83
N SER A 208 10.54 -2.35 -21.72
CA SER A 208 9.34 -2.17 -20.93
C SER A 208 9.24 -0.75 -20.40
N ILE A 209 8.02 -0.19 -20.46
CA ILE A 209 7.69 1.06 -19.75
C ILE A 209 7.54 0.84 -18.24
N TYR A 210 7.53 -0.42 -17.78
CA TYR A 210 7.48 -0.79 -16.38
C TYR A 210 8.86 -1.23 -15.88
N ASN A 211 9.07 -1.14 -14.56
CA ASN A 211 10.31 -1.59 -13.93
C ASN A 211 10.30 -3.12 -13.79
N VAL A 212 10.65 -3.84 -14.85
CA VAL A 212 10.81 -5.30 -14.86
C VAL A 212 12.28 -5.67 -14.81
N ILE A 213 12.64 -6.53 -13.87
CA ILE A 213 14.02 -6.99 -13.67
C ILE A 213 14.06 -8.50 -13.85
N LEU A 214 15.02 -8.95 -14.64
CA LEU A 214 15.31 -10.36 -14.85
C LEU A 214 16.53 -10.71 -14.01
N VAL A 215 16.34 -11.53 -12.99
CA VAL A 215 17.43 -11.96 -12.11
C VAL A 215 17.55 -13.47 -12.12
N ASP A 216 18.72 -13.96 -11.73
CA ASP A 216 18.88 -15.34 -11.30
C ASP A 216 19.16 -15.47 -9.80
N VAL A 217 19.08 -16.70 -9.29
CA VAL A 217 19.24 -16.99 -7.86
C VAL A 217 20.60 -16.55 -7.32
N ASN A 218 21.64 -16.56 -8.16
CA ASN A 218 23.00 -16.25 -7.72
C ASN A 218 23.22 -14.73 -7.59
N ASN A 219 22.59 -13.94 -8.45
CA ASN A 219 22.81 -12.49 -8.50
C ASN A 219 21.72 -11.67 -7.80
N ILE A 220 20.64 -12.31 -7.32
CA ILE A 220 19.48 -11.61 -6.74
C ILE A 220 19.84 -10.60 -5.65
N VAL A 221 20.78 -10.92 -4.77
CA VAL A 221 21.15 -10.04 -3.65
C VAL A 221 21.89 -8.79 -4.15
N ILE A 222 22.79 -8.96 -5.11
CA ILE A 222 23.61 -7.87 -5.66
C ILE A 222 22.72 -6.96 -6.50
N GLU A 223 21.99 -7.54 -7.47
CA GLU A 223 21.15 -6.79 -8.39
C GLU A 223 20.02 -6.04 -7.66
N LEU A 224 19.39 -6.67 -6.65
CA LEU A 224 18.37 -5.97 -5.85
C LEU A 224 18.92 -4.79 -5.07
N ASN A 225 20.13 -4.92 -4.51
CA ASN A 225 20.73 -3.83 -3.73
C ASN A 225 21.11 -2.64 -4.63
N GLU A 226 21.69 -2.90 -5.80
CA GLU A 226 21.99 -1.85 -6.78
C GLU A 226 20.74 -1.12 -7.25
N ILE A 227 19.68 -1.87 -7.52
CA ILE A 227 18.40 -1.31 -8.00
C ILE A 227 17.72 -0.49 -6.92
N ILE A 228 17.70 -0.98 -5.66
CA ILE A 228 17.17 -0.22 -4.53
C ILE A 228 17.95 1.08 -4.39
N ASN A 229 19.28 1.04 -4.45
CA ASN A 229 20.10 2.23 -4.28
C ASN A 229 19.88 3.26 -5.41
N LYS A 230 19.87 2.82 -6.69
CA LYS A 230 19.56 3.69 -7.83
C LYS A 230 18.17 4.29 -7.73
N TYR A 231 17.17 3.51 -7.30
CA TYR A 231 15.81 4.01 -7.15
C TYR A 231 15.71 5.05 -6.03
N GLN A 232 16.44 4.88 -4.93
CA GLN A 232 16.51 5.87 -3.86
C GLN A 232 17.15 7.18 -4.34
N GLU A 233 18.28 7.09 -5.04
CA GLU A 233 18.96 8.25 -5.62
C GLU A 233 18.03 9.03 -6.56
N TYR A 234 17.28 8.32 -7.42
CA TYR A 234 16.32 8.94 -8.33
C TYR A 234 15.17 9.66 -7.58
N GLN A 235 14.67 9.07 -6.49
CA GLN A 235 13.62 9.70 -5.67
C GLN A 235 14.14 10.94 -4.91
N GLU A 236 15.40 10.92 -4.48
CA GLU A 236 16.05 12.09 -3.85
C GLU A 236 16.23 13.23 -4.85
N ILE A 237 16.61 12.92 -6.10
CA ILE A 237 16.71 13.90 -7.19
C ILE A 237 15.34 14.53 -7.48
N GLN A 238 14.28 13.73 -7.64
CA GLN A 238 12.94 14.27 -7.90
C GLN A 238 12.45 15.21 -6.79
N LYS A 239 12.66 14.84 -5.52
CA LYS A 239 12.34 15.72 -4.38
C LYS A 239 13.17 17.00 -4.37
N ALA A 240 14.44 16.92 -4.74
CA ALA A 240 15.30 18.10 -4.82
C ALA A 240 14.84 19.05 -5.95
N GLU A 241 14.43 18.52 -7.09
CA GLU A 241 13.88 19.29 -8.21
C GLU A 241 12.55 19.97 -7.86
N GLU A 242 11.62 19.24 -7.23
CA GLU A 242 10.34 19.79 -6.73
C GLU A 242 10.59 20.93 -5.74
N ASN A 243 11.46 20.73 -4.75
CA ASN A 243 11.80 21.75 -3.76
C ASN A 243 12.44 22.99 -4.40
N GLN A 244 13.30 22.81 -5.41
CA GLN A 244 13.87 23.95 -6.15
C GLN A 244 12.83 24.71 -6.96
N LEU A 245 11.87 24.01 -7.57
CA LEU A 245 10.80 24.63 -8.32
C LEU A 245 9.87 25.44 -7.42
N GLU A 246 9.51 24.88 -6.26
CA GLU A 246 8.67 25.53 -5.25
C GLU A 246 9.35 26.77 -4.66
N LYS A 247 10.66 26.70 -4.42
CA LYS A 247 11.47 27.84 -3.96
C LYS A 247 11.52 28.95 -5.01
N LYS A 248 11.75 28.63 -6.30
CA LYS A 248 11.72 29.60 -7.40
C LYS A 248 10.36 30.28 -7.56
N GLN A 249 9.26 29.53 -7.40
CA GLN A 249 7.92 30.10 -7.46
C GLN A 249 7.64 31.05 -6.29
N THR A 250 8.14 30.69 -5.09
CA THR A 250 7.98 31.52 -3.89
C THR A 250 8.79 32.81 -3.99
N GLU A 251 10.03 32.75 -4.47
CA GLU A 251 10.88 33.93 -4.71
C GLU A 251 10.27 34.85 -5.77
N LYS A 252 9.68 34.28 -6.84
CA LYS A 252 8.98 35.06 -7.87
C LYS A 252 7.77 35.80 -7.31
N LYS A 253 6.94 35.14 -6.49
CA LYS A 253 5.80 35.80 -5.81
C LYS A 253 6.24 36.94 -4.90
N GLN A 254 7.30 36.73 -4.11
CA GLN A 254 7.82 37.77 -3.21
C GLN A 254 8.41 38.97 -3.99
N ALA A 255 9.02 38.73 -5.15
CA ALA A 255 9.52 39.80 -6.01
C ALA A 255 8.37 40.61 -6.64
N GLU A 256 7.30 39.95 -7.07
CA GLU A 256 6.08 40.60 -7.60
C GLU A 256 5.37 41.43 -6.52
N GLU A 257 5.24 40.92 -5.29
CA GLU A 257 4.67 41.67 -4.16
C GLU A 257 5.50 42.93 -3.84
N LYS A 258 6.83 42.81 -3.75
CA LYS A 258 7.71 43.97 -3.50
C LYS A 258 7.66 45.02 -4.62
N GLN A 259 7.51 44.61 -5.87
CA GLN A 259 7.32 45.56 -6.98
C GLN A 259 5.98 46.28 -6.90
N THR A 260 4.94 45.57 -6.45
CA THR A 260 3.59 46.14 -6.30
C THR A 260 3.55 47.14 -5.15
N GLU A 261 4.19 46.84 -4.02
CA GLU A 261 4.34 47.77 -2.90
C GLU A 261 5.12 49.03 -3.29
N LYS A 262 6.24 48.88 -4.02
CA LYS A 262 7.01 50.04 -4.52
C LYS A 262 6.16 50.96 -5.40
N LYS A 263 5.37 50.40 -6.33
CA LYS A 263 4.48 51.19 -7.18
C LYS A 263 3.39 51.91 -6.40
N GLN A 264 2.82 51.28 -5.37
CA GLN A 264 1.83 51.93 -4.51
C GLN A 264 2.43 53.07 -3.68
N VAL A 265 3.66 52.91 -3.19
CA VAL A 265 4.36 53.97 -2.45
C VAL A 265 4.67 55.17 -3.37
N GLU A 266 5.13 54.92 -4.59
CA GLU A 266 5.36 55.99 -5.58
C GLU A 266 4.05 56.70 -5.97
N GLU A 267 2.97 55.98 -6.24
CA GLU A 267 1.67 56.59 -6.55
C GLU A 267 1.12 57.43 -5.39
N ASN A 268 1.31 56.97 -4.15
CA ASN A 268 0.88 57.72 -2.98
C ASN A 268 1.72 58.98 -2.76
N GLN A 269 3.04 58.93 -2.97
CA GLN A 269 3.90 60.12 -2.91
C GLN A 269 3.56 61.15 -4.01
N VAL A 270 3.24 60.70 -5.22
CA VAL A 270 2.82 61.59 -6.31
C VAL A 270 1.49 62.28 -5.96
N LYS A 271 0.52 61.55 -5.39
CA LYS A 271 -0.75 62.14 -4.93
C LYS A 271 -0.57 63.12 -3.78
N GLU A 272 0.33 62.84 -2.85
CA GLU A 272 0.63 63.73 -1.72
C GLU A 272 1.30 65.03 -2.16
N ASN A 273 2.23 64.95 -3.12
CA ASN A 273 2.90 66.12 -3.68
C ASN A 273 1.93 67.00 -4.49
N GLN A 274 1.05 66.41 -5.29
CA GLN A 274 0.00 67.14 -6.01
C GLN A 274 -1.02 67.80 -5.07
N ALA A 275 -1.28 67.22 -3.89
CA ALA A 275 -2.16 67.81 -2.87
C ALA A 275 -1.51 68.98 -2.12
N LYS A 276 -0.17 68.99 -1.98
CA LYS A 276 0.59 70.10 -1.38
C LYS A 276 0.72 71.29 -2.31
N GLU A 277 0.91 71.07 -3.62
CA GLU A 277 0.93 72.16 -4.61
C GLU A 277 -0.42 72.89 -4.68
N LYS A 278 -1.54 72.17 -4.63
CA LYS A 278 -2.89 72.78 -4.61
C LYS A 278 -3.23 73.60 -3.36
N LYS A 279 -2.46 73.50 -2.28
CA LYS A 279 -2.64 74.31 -1.06
C LYS A 279 -1.90 75.65 -1.10
N HIS A 280 -1.00 75.85 -2.05
CA HIS A 280 -0.24 77.09 -2.19
C HIS A 280 -0.89 78.13 -3.13
N ASP A 281 -1.97 77.75 -3.82
CA ASP A 281 -2.72 78.59 -4.76
C ASP A 281 -4.08 79.12 -4.19
N LEU A 282 -4.27 79.06 -2.87
CA LEU A 282 -5.42 79.60 -2.12
C LEU A 282 -4.94 80.62 -1.08
#